data_AF-A0A1H4QLN7-F1
#
_entry.id   AF-A0A1H4QLN7-F1
#
_cell.length_a   1.000
_cell.length_b   1.000
_cell.length_c   1.000
_cell.angle_alpha   90.00
_cell.angle_beta   90.00
_cell.angle_gamma   90.00
#
_symmetry.space_group_name_H-M   'P 1'
#
loop_
_entity.id
_entity.type
_entity.pdbx_description
1 polymer ?
#
loop_
_entity_poly.entity_id
_entity_poly.type
_entity_poly.pdbx_seq_one_letter_code
_entity_poly.pdbx_strand_id
1 'polypeptide(L)'
;MLSDYSNSLDLLNTVSERNLYQELILQLNKDFSLVGLDHTFSKDQSPIQLKENLIIVIENLINTDFTSFVNLLYRIDVSEEKITNKTYEGTVIK
;
A
#
# COMPACT_ATOMS: atom_id res chain seq x y z
N MET A 1 -6.34 7.07 11.76
CA MET A 1 -6.78 7.16 10.34
C MET A 1 -6.60 8.59 9.88
N LEU A 2 -6.42 8.85 8.57
CA LEU A 2 -6.13 10.14 7.89
C LEU A 2 -6.90 11.37 8.46
N SER A 3 -6.65 11.76 9.70
CA SER A 3 -7.38 12.84 10.39
C SER A 3 -6.94 14.20 9.86
N ASP A 4 -5.74 14.23 9.27
CA ASP A 4 -5.06 15.44 8.84
C ASP A 4 -5.02 15.56 7.31
N TYR A 5 -5.57 14.58 6.57
CA TYR A 5 -5.48 14.49 5.10
C TYR A 5 -6.81 14.07 4.47
N SER A 6 -7.15 14.67 3.34
CA SER A 6 -8.43 14.44 2.66
C SER A 6 -8.51 13.08 1.98
N ASN A 7 -7.38 12.54 1.52
CA ASN A 7 -7.28 11.22 0.88
C ASN A 7 -5.80 10.79 0.77
N SER A 8 -5.55 9.60 0.18
CA SER A 8 -4.19 9.07 0.02
C SER A 8 -3.30 9.88 -0.93
N LEU A 9 -3.87 10.52 -1.96
CA LEU A 9 -3.07 11.36 -2.87
C LEU A 9 -2.63 12.65 -2.18
N ASP A 10 -3.52 13.26 -1.40
CA ASP A 10 -3.23 14.44 -0.57
C ASP A 10 -2.10 14.17 0.44
N LEU A 11 -2.14 13.00 1.09
CA LEU A 11 -1.05 12.53 1.94
C LEU A 11 0.27 12.42 1.17
N LEU A 12 0.28 11.75 0.01
CA LEU A 12 1.51 11.55 -0.77
C LEU A 12 2.08 12.87 -1.31
N ASN A 13 1.21 13.81 -1.71
CA ASN A 13 1.61 15.16 -2.10
C ASN A 13 2.25 15.90 -0.92
N THR A 14 1.65 15.85 0.27
CA THR A 14 2.22 16.48 1.47
C THR A 14 3.57 15.87 1.85
N VAL A 15 3.73 14.54 1.72
CA VAL A 15 5.02 13.86 1.94
C VAL A 15 6.08 14.36 0.95
N SER A 16 5.70 14.60 -0.31
CA SER A 16 6.56 15.20 -1.33
C SER A 16 6.97 16.63 -0.96
N GLU A 17 6.03 17.48 -0.57
CA GLU A 17 6.28 18.85 -0.12
C GLU A 17 7.21 18.93 1.11
N ARG A 18 7.16 17.91 1.97
CA ARG A 18 8.04 17.79 3.16
C ARG A 18 9.41 17.18 2.85
N ASN A 19 9.74 16.92 1.59
CA ASN A 19 10.98 16.26 1.16
C ASN A 19 11.18 14.86 1.77
N LEU A 20 10.09 14.15 2.11
CA LEU A 20 10.12 12.81 2.68
C LEU A 20 9.81 11.72 1.64
N TYR A 21 9.49 12.10 0.40
CA TYR A 21 9.01 11.16 -0.61
C TYR A 21 10.07 10.16 -1.08
N GLN A 22 11.33 10.57 -1.24
CA GLN A 22 12.39 9.62 -1.60
C GLN A 22 12.62 8.58 -0.51
N GLU A 23 12.56 8.98 0.77
CA GLU A 23 12.66 8.07 1.91
C GLU A 23 11.46 7.12 1.98
N LEU A 24 10.25 7.60 1.67
CA LEU A 24 9.06 6.76 1.54
C LEU A 24 9.25 5.68 0.46
N ILE A 25 9.70 6.05 -0.74
CA ILE A 25 9.94 5.10 -1.84
C ILE A 25 11.00 4.06 -1.43
N LEU A 26 12.09 4.51 -0.78
CA LEU A 26 13.14 3.62 -0.28
C LEU A 26 12.58 2.61 0.73
N GLN A 27 11.78 3.07 1.68
CA GLN A 27 11.18 2.21 2.70
C GLN A 27 10.17 1.23 2.10
N LEU A 28 9.33 1.68 1.16
CA LEU A 28 8.41 0.80 0.42
C LEU A 28 9.15 -0.32 -0.32
N ASN A 29 10.19 0.02 -1.08
CA ASN A 29 11.00 -0.96 -1.80
C ASN A 29 11.68 -1.96 -0.85
N LYS A 30 12.17 -1.47 0.30
CA LYS A 30 12.77 -2.32 1.33
C LYS A 30 11.75 -3.30 1.90
N ASP A 31 10.55 -2.85 2.21
CA ASP A 31 9.50 -3.72 2.79
C ASP A 31 9.01 -4.76 1.78
N PHE A 32 8.88 -4.40 0.51
CA PHE A 32 8.55 -5.33 -0.58
C PHE A 32 9.63 -6.41 -0.75
N SER A 33 10.90 -6.01 -0.81
CA SER A 33 12.02 -6.94 -0.94
C SER A 33 12.09 -7.92 0.23
N LEU A 34 11.77 -7.48 1.46
CA LEU A 34 11.86 -8.32 2.65
C LEU A 34 10.75 -9.35 2.79
N VAL A 35 9.68 -9.22 2.00
CA VAL A 35 8.65 -10.25 1.85
C VAL A 35 8.81 -11.06 0.55
N GLY A 36 9.92 -10.86 -0.17
CA GLY A 36 10.26 -11.62 -1.38
C GLY A 36 9.62 -11.10 -2.66
N LEU A 37 9.11 -9.86 -2.69
CA LEU A 37 8.55 -9.26 -3.89
C LEU A 37 9.63 -8.60 -4.75
N ASP A 38 9.70 -8.99 -6.03
CA ASP A 38 10.62 -8.43 -7.03
C ASP A 38 10.16 -7.08 -7.61
N HIS A 39 9.06 -6.51 -7.13
CA HIS A 39 8.55 -5.23 -7.58
C HIS A 39 9.28 -4.07 -6.89
N THR A 40 9.76 -3.10 -7.69
CA THR A 40 10.39 -1.89 -7.18
C THR A 40 9.77 -0.63 -7.78
N PHE A 41 9.51 0.33 -6.91
CA PHE A 41 9.02 1.67 -7.17
C PHE A 41 10.18 2.61 -7.55
N SER A 42 10.06 3.31 -8.69
CA SER A 42 11.04 4.34 -9.08
C SER A 42 10.96 5.56 -8.17
N LYS A 43 12.10 6.19 -7.88
CA LYS A 43 12.17 7.44 -7.11
C LYS A 43 11.63 8.64 -7.88
N ASP A 44 11.62 8.57 -9.21
CA ASP A 44 11.20 9.66 -10.09
C ASP A 44 9.69 9.66 -10.38
N GLN A 45 8.97 8.64 -9.89
CA GLN A 45 7.52 8.56 -10.12
C GLN A 45 6.79 9.60 -9.28
N SER A 46 5.80 10.25 -9.87
CA SER A 46 4.93 11.21 -9.16
C SER A 46 4.05 10.53 -8.10
N PRO A 47 3.55 11.27 -7.10
CA PRO A 47 2.62 10.76 -6.09
C PRO A 47 1.40 10.02 -6.67
N ILE A 48 0.86 10.49 -7.79
CA ILE A 48 -0.27 9.84 -8.47
C ILE A 48 0.14 8.49 -9.09
N GLN A 49 1.30 8.45 -9.75
CA GLN A 49 1.83 7.21 -10.32
C GLN A 49 2.14 6.18 -9.24
N LEU A 50 2.73 6.59 -8.12
CA LEU A 50 2.96 5.70 -6.98
C LEU A 50 1.66 5.10 -6.47
N LYS A 51 0.62 5.93 -6.28
CA LYS A 51 -0.68 5.47 -5.83
C LYS A 51 -1.28 4.44 -6.79
N GLU A 52 -1.31 4.74 -8.09
CA GLU A 52 -1.88 3.86 -9.12
C GLU A 52 -1.12 2.54 -9.20
N ASN A 53 0.21 2.59 -9.24
CA ASN A 53 1.06 1.40 -9.25
C ASN A 53 0.85 0.54 -8.01
N LEU A 54 0.80 1.17 -6.82
CA LEU A 54 0.61 0.44 -5.57
C LEU A 54 -0.75 -0.28 -5.55
N ILE A 55 -1.83 0.36 -6.02
CA ILE A 55 -3.15 -0.28 -6.12
C ILE A 55 -3.07 -1.51 -7.02
N ILE A 56 -2.49 -1.38 -8.21
CA ILE A 56 -2.35 -2.49 -9.18
C ILE A 56 -1.58 -3.66 -8.57
N VAL A 57 -0.45 -3.37 -7.90
CA VAL A 57 0.38 -4.43 -7.30
C VAL A 57 -0.35 -5.11 -6.15
N ILE A 58 -1.02 -4.35 -5.27
CA ILE A 58 -1.78 -4.94 -4.16
C ILE A 58 -2.96 -5.77 -4.68
N GLU A 59 -3.71 -5.30 -5.68
CA GLU A 59 -4.77 -6.09 -6.32
C GLU A 59 -4.22 -7.37 -6.95
N ASN A 60 -3.06 -7.31 -7.61
CA ASN A 60 -2.42 -8.50 -8.15
C ASN A 60 -2.03 -9.49 -7.04
N LEU A 61 -1.45 -9.02 -5.93
CA LEU A 61 -1.09 -9.87 -4.81
C LEU A 61 -2.32 -10.54 -4.19
N ILE A 62 -3.41 -9.79 -3.97
CA ILE A 62 -4.65 -10.37 -3.44
C ILE A 62 -5.18 -11.51 -4.33
N ASN A 63 -5.12 -11.34 -5.66
CA ASN A 63 -5.67 -12.29 -6.61
C ASN A 63 -4.74 -13.47 -6.96
N THR A 64 -3.42 -13.28 -6.89
CA THR A 64 -2.43 -14.25 -7.42
C THR A 64 -1.47 -14.79 -6.37
N ASP A 65 -1.20 -14.04 -5.30
CA ASP A 65 -0.28 -14.42 -4.22
C ASP A 65 -0.72 -13.83 -2.87
N PHE A 66 -1.82 -14.38 -2.36
CA PHE A 66 -2.41 -13.94 -1.10
C PHE A 66 -1.45 -14.12 0.09
N THR A 67 -0.52 -15.07 0.01
CA THR A 67 0.49 -15.30 1.07
C THR A 67 1.44 -14.11 1.16
N SER A 68 1.97 -13.65 0.02
CA SER A 68 2.82 -12.45 -0.02
C SER A 68 2.07 -11.18 0.37
N PHE A 69 0.79 -11.07 0.02
CA PHE A 69 -0.07 -9.99 0.51
C PHE A 69 -0.14 -9.97 2.04
N VAL A 70 -0.46 -11.11 2.68
CA VAL A 70 -0.53 -11.23 4.15
C VAL A 70 0.82 -10.92 4.80
N ASN A 71 1.92 -11.45 4.25
CA ASN A 71 3.26 -11.14 4.75
C ASN A 71 3.58 -9.64 4.67
N LEU A 72 3.15 -8.96 3.60
CA LEU A 72 3.32 -7.52 3.46
C LEU A 72 2.56 -6.75 4.54
N LEU A 73 1.34 -7.18 4.91
CA LEU A 73 0.57 -6.55 5.98
C LEU A 73 1.25 -6.66 7.35
N TYR A 74 1.75 -7.85 7.68
CA TYR A 74 2.53 -8.05 8.90
C TYR A 74 3.79 -7.20 8.93
N ARG A 75 4.43 -7.05 7.77
CA ARG A 75 5.65 -6.26 7.64
C ARG A 75 5.45 -4.77 7.95
N ILE A 76 4.29 -4.22 7.60
CA ILE A 76 3.96 -2.79 7.79
C ILE A 76 3.06 -2.53 9.00
N ASP A 77 2.91 -3.50 9.90
CA ASP A 77 2.09 -3.41 11.12
C ASP A 77 0.61 -3.07 10.84
N VAL A 78 0.07 -3.64 9.76
CA VAL A 78 -1.36 -3.56 9.44
C VAL A 78 -2.01 -4.88 9.83
N SER A 79 -2.87 -4.85 10.85
CA SER A 79 -3.63 -6.03 11.27
C SER A 79 -4.64 -6.48 10.20
N GLU A 80 -4.70 -7.78 9.94
CA GLU A 80 -5.65 -8.39 8.99
C GLU A 80 -7.11 -8.07 9.31
N GLU A 81 -7.44 -7.93 10.60
CA GLU A 81 -8.77 -7.57 11.09
C GLU A 81 -9.29 -6.26 10.46
N LYS A 82 -8.41 -5.33 10.09
CA LYS A 82 -8.78 -4.08 9.39
C LYS A 82 -9.28 -4.31 7.96
N ILE A 83 -8.95 -5.46 7.37
CA ILE A 83 -9.31 -5.83 6.00
C ILE A 83 -10.58 -6.68 6.01
N THR A 84 -10.65 -7.64 6.94
CA THR A 84 -11.81 -8.51 7.15
C THR A 84 -13.11 -7.73 7.35
N ASN A 85 -13.07 -6.62 8.09
CA ASN A 85 -14.25 -5.78 8.33
C ASN A 85 -14.78 -5.04 7.09
N LYS A 86 -13.99 -4.89 6.02
CA LYS A 86 -14.45 -4.26 4.77
C LYS A 86 -15.00 -5.25 3.75
N THR A 87 -14.61 -6.52 3.83
CA THR A 87 -15.05 -7.56 2.89
C THR A 87 -16.44 -8.10 3.21
N TYR A 88 -16.93 -7.96 4.45
CA TYR A 88 -18.25 -8.45 4.89
C TYR A 88 -19.44 -7.49 4.70
N GLU A 89 -19.27 -6.33 4.05
CA GLU A 89 -20.42 -5.52 3.61
C GLU A 89 -20.99 -5.95 2.25
N GLY A 90 -20.50 -7.07 1.68
CA GLY A 90 -20.85 -7.53 0.34
C GLY A 90 -21.53 -8.90 0.24
N THR A 91 -21.94 -9.54 1.34
CA THR A 91 -22.69 -10.81 1.22
C THR A 91 -23.68 -11.03 2.36
N VAL A 92 -24.90 -10.54 2.18
CA VAL A 92 -26.08 -11.15 2.80
C VAL A 92 -26.48 -12.31 1.90
N ILE A 93 -26.04 -13.53 2.24
CA ILE A 93 -26.72 -14.74 1.73
C ILE A 93 -27.88 -14.99 2.71
N LYS A 94 -29.10 -14.75 2.24
CA LYS A 94 -30.30 -15.42 2.77
C LYS A 94 -30.41 -16.79 2.12
#